data_AF-A0A3C1KR79-F1
#
_entry.id   AF-A0A3C1KR79-F1
#
_cell.length_a   1.000
_cell.length_b   1.000
_cell.length_c   1.000
_cell.angle_alpha   90.00
_cell.angle_beta   90.00
_cell.angle_gamma   90.00
#
_symmetry.space_group_name_H-M   'P 1'
#
loop_
_entity.id
_entity.type
_entity.pdbx_description
1 polymer ?
#
loop_
_entity_poly.entity_id
_entity_poly.type
_entity_poly.pdbx_seq_one_letter_code
_entity_poly.pdbx_strand_id
1 'polypeptide(L)'
;MTITASPAPSDDTAFFGHPRGLYVCFATELWERFSFYGMKYLLLLYLTKYHLFSDANGLEVLGGYAALVYAMPVIGGLLADRYLGMRKSVVFGGLLLVLG
;
A
#
# COMPACT_ATOMS: atom_id res chain seq x y z
N MET A 1 42.69 -10.23 -27.98
CA MET A 1 41.46 -9.46 -28.24
C MET A 1 40.29 -10.42 -28.16
N THR A 2 39.66 -10.56 -27.00
CA THR A 2 38.41 -11.34 -26.87
C THR A 2 37.58 -10.68 -25.78
N ILE A 3 36.64 -9.83 -26.19
CA ILE A 3 35.62 -9.27 -25.31
C ILE A 3 34.54 -10.35 -25.22
N THR A 4 34.47 -11.07 -24.10
CA THR A 4 33.32 -11.93 -23.81
C THR A 4 32.14 -11.03 -23.50
N ALA A 5 31.20 -10.91 -24.44
CA ALA A 5 29.94 -10.22 -24.21
C ALA A 5 29.18 -10.92 -23.07
N SER A 6 28.89 -10.18 -22.00
CA SER A 6 27.97 -10.61 -20.95
C SER A 6 26.60 -10.86 -21.58
N PRO A 7 25.88 -11.95 -21.24
CA PRO A 7 24.55 -12.18 -21.80
C PRO A 7 23.64 -11.01 -21.41
N ALA A 8 22.97 -10.42 -22.41
CA ALA A 8 21.95 -9.40 -22.20
C ALA A 8 20.86 -9.96 -21.26
N PRO A 9 20.27 -9.14 -20.37
CA PRO A 9 19.22 -9.61 -19.50
C PRO A 9 18.08 -10.12 -20.38
N SER A 10 17.72 -11.40 -20.18
CA SER A 10 16.60 -12.03 -20.89
C SER A 10 15.36 -11.16 -20.72
N ASP A 11 14.76 -10.73 -21.83
CA ASP A 11 13.49 -10.00 -21.85
C ASP A 11 12.44 -10.82 -21.11
N ASP A 12 12.24 -10.49 -19.83
CA ASP A 12 11.24 -11.11 -18.97
C ASP A 12 9.88 -10.44 -19.21
N THR A 13 9.45 -10.44 -20.47
CA THR A 13 8.16 -9.91 -20.93
C THR A 13 7.09 -10.97 -20.72
N ALA A 14 6.73 -11.26 -19.46
CA ALA A 14 5.47 -11.95 -19.23
C ALA A 14 4.33 -10.93 -19.19
N PHE A 15 3.50 -11.04 -20.23
CA PHE A 15 2.24 -10.34 -20.44
C PHE A 15 2.38 -8.86 -20.85
N PHE A 16 1.64 -8.46 -21.89
CA PHE A 16 1.58 -7.12 -22.52
C PHE A 16 2.91 -6.35 -22.78
N GLY A 17 4.08 -6.99 -22.70
CA GLY A 17 5.38 -6.34 -22.95
C GLY A 17 5.96 -5.57 -21.76
N HIS A 18 5.41 -5.73 -20.56
CA HIS A 18 5.90 -5.07 -19.34
C HIS A 18 6.70 -6.02 -18.42
N PRO A 19 7.58 -5.49 -17.55
CA PRO A 19 8.37 -6.31 -16.62
C PRO A 19 7.48 -7.04 -15.61
N ARG A 20 7.79 -8.31 -15.30
CA ARG A 20 7.05 -9.14 -14.33
C ARG A 20 6.83 -8.48 -12.96
N GLY A 21 7.81 -7.71 -12.48
CA GLY A 21 7.72 -7.01 -11.20
C GLY A 21 6.58 -5.98 -11.15
N LEU A 22 6.24 -5.37 -12.29
CA LEU A 22 5.16 -4.40 -12.37
C LEU A 22 3.81 -5.03 -12.04
N TYR A 23 3.58 -6.28 -12.45
CA TYR A 23 2.35 -7.01 -12.15
C TYR A 23 2.16 -7.24 -10.66
N VAL A 24 3.24 -7.62 -9.96
CA VAL A 24 3.21 -7.81 -8.52
C VAL A 24 2.91 -6.49 -7.83
N CYS A 25 3.64 -5.42 -8.18
CA CYS A 25 3.37 -4.09 -7.64
C CYS A 25 1.94 -3.62 -7.92
N PHE A 26 1.43 -3.82 -9.13
CA PHE A 26 0.07 -3.45 -9.50
C PHE A 26 -0.97 -4.22 -8.69
N ALA A 27 -0.83 -5.54 -8.57
CA ALA A 27 -1.76 -6.36 -7.80
C ALA A 27 -1.73 -5.99 -6.30
N THR A 28 -0.53 -5.73 -5.76
CA THR A 28 -0.36 -5.27 -4.37
C THR A 28 -1.04 -3.92 -4.15
N GLU A 29 -0.79 -2.92 -5.01
CA GLU A 29 -1.42 -1.59 -4.93
C GLU A 29 -2.94 -1.66 -5.11
N LEU A 30 -3.43 -2.51 -6.02
CA LEU A 30 -4.86 -2.68 -6.25
C LEU A 30 -5.56 -3.25 -5.01
N TRP A 31 -4.98 -4.26 -4.38
CA TRP A 31 -5.56 -4.88 -3.19
C TRP A 31 -5.49 -3.97 -1.96
N GLU A 32 -4.38 -3.24 -1.82
CA GLU A 32 -4.19 -2.21 -0.77
C GLU A 32 -5.28 -1.15 -0.88
N ARG A 33 -5.46 -0.57 -2.08
CA ARG A 33 -6.50 0.46 -2.31
C ARG A 33 -7.91 -0.09 -2.15
N PHE A 34 -8.17 -1.30 -2.62
CA PHE A 34 -9.48 -1.93 -2.45
C PHE A 34 -9.84 -2.07 -0.96
N SER A 35 -8.92 -2.61 -0.16
CA SER A 35 -9.10 -2.74 1.29
C SER A 35 -9.26 -1.38 1.97
N PHE A 36 -8.40 -0.41 1.63
CA PHE A 36 -8.41 0.92 2.23
C PHE A 36 -9.73 1.67 2.00
N TYR A 37 -10.19 1.75 0.74
CA TYR A 37 -11.45 2.42 0.44
C TYR A 37 -12.65 1.63 0.99
N GLY A 38 -12.62 0.30 0.91
CA GLY A 38 -13.67 -0.55 1.48
C GLY A 38 -13.85 -0.33 2.98
N MET A 39 -12.76 -0.39 3.73
CA MET A 39 -12.75 -0.16 5.18
C MET A 39 -13.26 1.25 5.51
N LYS A 40 -12.82 2.29 4.81
CA LYS A 40 -13.26 3.68 5.04
C LYS A 40 -14.79 3.83 5.05
N TYR A 41 -15.47 3.27 4.05
CA TYR A 41 -16.93 3.37 3.96
C TYR A 41 -17.66 2.44 4.93
N LEU A 42 -17.16 1.22 5.12
CA LEU A 42 -17.74 0.27 6.08
C LEU A 42 -17.61 0.76 7.52
N LEU A 43 -16.49 1.41 7.88
CA LEU A 43 -16.26 1.99 9.19
C LEU A 43 -17.25 3.12 9.48
N LEU A 44 -17.46 4.04 8.52
CA LEU A 44 -18.45 5.11 8.69
C LEU A 44 -19.85 4.54 8.90
N LEU A 45 -20.26 3.57 8.07
CA LEU A 45 -21.55 2.90 8.20
C LEU A 45 -21.67 2.16 9.53
N TYR A 46 -20.60 1.54 10.02
CA TYR A 46 -20.57 0.85 11.29
C TYR A 46 -20.75 1.82 12.46
N LEU A 47 -20.05 2.96 12.45
CA LEU A 47 -20.13 3.96 13.51
C LEU A 47 -21.53 4.61 13.57
N THR A 48 -22.13 4.93 12.43
CA THR A 48 -23.47 5.53 12.40
C THR A 48 -24.54 4.52 12.78
N LYS A 49 -24.44 3.26 12.32
CA LYS A 49 -25.46 2.24 12.54
C LYS A 49 -25.41 1.56 13.91
N TYR A 50 -24.22 1.25 14.42
CA TYR A 50 -24.05 0.48 15.66
C TYR A 50 -23.61 1.32 16.86
N HIS A 51 -22.83 2.38 16.63
CA HIS A 51 -22.40 3.29 17.69
C HIS A 51 -23.31 4.53 17.85
N LEU A 52 -24.36 4.65 17.04
CA LEU A 52 -25.33 5.77 17.05
C LEU A 52 -24.65 7.15 16.94
N PHE A 53 -23.51 7.22 16.26
CA PHE A 53 -22.86 8.49 15.97
C PHE A 53 -23.70 9.28 14.97
N SER A 54 -23.73 10.60 15.14
CA SER A 54 -24.22 11.49 14.09
C SER A 54 -23.30 11.42 12.88
N ASP A 55 -23.82 11.74 11.69
CA ASP A 55 -23.02 11.77 10.47
C ASP A 55 -21.80 12.68 10.61
N ALA A 56 -21.95 13.82 11.29
CA ALA A 56 -20.86 14.75 11.58
C ALA A 56 -19.75 14.09 12.41
N ASN A 57 -20.10 13.43 13.52
CA ASN A 57 -19.12 12.79 14.39
C ASN A 57 -18.42 11.61 13.68
N GLY A 58 -19.15 10.84 12.88
CA GLY A 58 -18.58 9.76 12.08
C GLY A 58 -17.57 10.28 11.05
N LEU A 59 -17.88 11.40 10.39
CA LEU A 59 -16.99 12.06 9.45
C LEU A 59 -15.77 12.70 10.13
N GLU A 60 -15.90 13.22 11.35
CA GLU A 60 -14.75 13.71 12.13
C GLU A 60 -13.74 12.59 12.42
N VAL A 61 -14.23 11.41 12.86
CA VAL A 61 -13.37 10.23 13.07
C VAL A 61 -12.71 9.82 11.76
N LEU A 62 -13.47 9.79 10.66
CA LEU A 62 -12.94 9.44 9.34
C LEU A 62 -11.89 10.45 8.85
N GLY A 63 -12.08 11.73 9.15
CA GLY A 63 -11.14 12.80 8.84
C GLY A 63 -9.84 12.67 9.63
N GLY A 64 -9.94 12.38 10.93
CA GLY A 64 -8.79 12.10 11.78
C GLY A 64 -8.01 10.86 11.32
N TYR A 65 -8.74 9.78 10.99
CA TYR A 65 -8.14 8.58 10.41
C TYR A 65 -7.41 8.89 9.10
N ALA A 66 -8.04 9.61 8.17
CA ALA A 66 -7.42 9.98 6.90
C ALA A 66 -6.17 10.83 7.10
N ALA A 67 -6.20 11.81 8.01
CA ALA A 67 -5.04 12.65 8.33
C ALA A 67 -3.84 11.81 8.81
N LEU A 68 -4.08 10.84 9.69
CA LEU A 68 -3.02 9.93 10.16
C LEU A 68 -2.48 9.05 9.03
N VAL A 69 -3.35 8.50 8.19
CA VAL A 69 -2.93 7.67 7.05
C VAL A 69 -2.10 8.46 6.05
N TYR A 70 -2.41 9.74 5.82
CA TYR A 70 -1.59 10.59 4.95
C TYR A 70 -0.29 11.08 5.61
N ALA A 71 -0.23 11.14 6.95
CA ALA A 71 0.98 11.51 7.69
C ALA A 71 1.98 10.34 7.85
N MET A 72 1.48 9.12 8.11
CA MET A 72 2.29 7.94 8.37
C MET A 72 3.32 7.58 7.27
N PRO A 73 3.07 7.79 5.97
CA PRO A 73 4.05 7.57 4.91
C PRO A 73 5.33 8.37 5.08
N VAL A 74 5.28 9.56 5.71
CA VAL A 74 6.48 10.36 6.00
C VAL A 74 7.40 9.61 6.97
N ILE A 75 6.83 9.04 8.03
CA ILE A 75 7.57 8.25 9.02
C ILE A 75 8.01 6.91 8.40
N GLY A 76 7.13 6.27 7.63
CA GLY A 76 7.42 5.01 6.94
C GLY A 76 8.55 5.13 5.92
N GLY A 77 8.58 6.22 5.13
CA GLY A 77 9.64 6.51 4.17
C GLY A 77 10.99 6.75 4.85
N LEU A 78 11.02 7.57 5.92
CA LEU A 78 12.22 7.79 6.71
C LEU A 78 12.78 6.47 7.28
N LEU A 79 11.90 5.60 7.76
CA LEU A 79 12.26 4.31 8.32
C LEU A 79 12.78 3.35 7.23
N ALA A 80 12.17 3.37 6.04
CA ALA A 80 12.58 2.58 4.89
C ALA A 80 13.97 2.98 4.40
N ASP A 81 14.25 4.28 4.33
CA ASP A 81 15.52 4.81 3.83
C ASP A 81 16.69 4.54 4.77
N ARG A 82 16.46 4.59 6.10
CA ARG A 82 17.54 4.57 7.08
C ARG A 82 17.80 3.20 7.72
N TYR A 83 16.79 2.33 7.84
CA TYR A 83 16.91 1.11 8.65
C TYR A 83 16.52 -0.17 7.94
N LEU A 84 15.38 -0.20 7.24
CA LEU A 84 14.76 -1.44 6.76
C LEU A 84 15.04 -1.75 5.29
N GLY A 85 15.24 -0.72 4.47
CA GLY A 85 15.26 -0.84 3.01
C GLY A 85 13.85 -0.99 2.42
N MET A 86 13.71 -0.64 1.14
CA MET A 86 12.43 -0.52 0.43
C MET A 86 11.60 -1.82 0.46
N ARG A 87 12.18 -2.97 0.08
CA ARG A 87 11.43 -4.25 0.00
C ARG A 87 10.86 -4.72 1.35
N LYS A 88 11.66 -4.64 2.43
CA LYS A 88 11.22 -5.09 3.77
C LYS A 88 10.15 -4.17 4.34
N SER A 89 10.25 -2.87 4.04
CA SER A 89 9.27 -1.87 4.49
C SER A 89 7.89 -2.10 3.86
N VAL A 90 7.83 -2.46 2.59
CA VAL A 90 6.57 -2.81 1.91
C VAL A 90 5.93 -4.05 2.52
N VAL A 91 6.71 -5.12 2.77
CA VAL A 91 6.20 -6.34 3.40
C VAL A 91 5.71 -6.07 4.82
N PHE A 92 6.47 -5.31 5.60
CA PHE A 92 6.09 -4.92 6.95
C PHE A 92 4.80 -4.09 6.98
N GLY A 93 4.68 -3.10 6.08
CA GLY A 93 3.46 -2.31 5.93
C GLY A 93 2.25 -3.17 5.55
N GLY A 94 2.43 -4.11 4.61
CA GLY A 94 1.39 -5.05 4.22
C GLY A 94 0.93 -5.95 5.37
N LEU A 95 1.86 -6.45 6.20
CA LEU A 95 1.51 -7.24 7.38
C LEU A 95 0.72 -6.43 8.42
N LEU A 96 1.11 -5.17 8.66
CA LEU A 96 0.37 -4.28 9.55
C LEU A 96 -1.04 -4.00 9.04
N LEU A 97 -1.20 -3.83 7.72
CA LEU A 97 -2.51 -3.60 7.10
C LEU A 97 -3.43 -4.83 7.26
N VAL A 98 -2.89 -6.05 7.14
CA VAL A 98 -3.66 -7.29 7.36
C VAL A 98 -4.05 -7.51 8.83
N LEU A 99 -3.25 -7.00 9.77
CA LEU A 99 -3.51 -7.13 11.21
C LEU A 99 -4.54 -6.12 11.74
N GLY A 100 -4.70 -4.97 11.09
CA GLY A 100 -5.63 -3.91 11.47
C GLY A 100 -7.07 -4.22 11.07
#